data_AF-A0AAD4DX22-F1
#
_entry.id   AF-A0AAD4DX22-F1
#
_cell.length_a   1.000
_cell.length_b   1.000
_cell.length_c   1.000
_cell.angle_alpha   90.00
_cell.angle_beta   90.00
_cell.angle_gamma   90.00
#
_symmetry.space_group_name_H-M   'P 1'
#
loop_
_entity.id
_entity.type
_entity.pdbx_description
1 polymer ?
#
loop_
_entity_poly.entity_id
_entity_poly.type
_entity_poly.pdbx_seq_one_letter_code
_entity_poly.pdbx_strand_id
1 'polypeptide(L)'
;MKKVTPHAIAYIVRFALSRVSSWRTVDSDFDYEIFWTNIVTCFELVPGPVTRHKMNALLEWWTRKVFGTNHRQDLTPEVVSQMSINALAKQRRMLEDAVFDSE
;
A
#
# COMPACT_ATOMS: atom_id res chain seq x y z
N MET A 1 1.31 8.23 2.56
CA MET A 1 2.57 7.47 2.40
C MET A 1 3.12 7.77 1.01
N LYS A 2 4.40 8.18 0.88
CA LYS A 2 5.02 8.57 -0.42
C LYS A 2 6.19 7.67 -0.84
N LYS A 3 6.61 6.76 0.05
CA LYS A 3 7.73 5.84 -0.13
C LYS A 3 7.41 4.54 0.58
N VAL A 4 7.83 3.42 -0.01
CA VAL A 4 7.74 2.11 0.64
C VAL A 4 8.86 2.00 1.67
N THR A 5 8.51 1.63 2.90
CA THR A 5 9.44 1.34 3.98
C THR A 5 9.54 -0.16 4.22
N PRO A 6 10.63 -0.67 4.83
CA PRO A 6 10.72 -2.08 5.23
C PRO A 6 9.54 -2.54 6.08
N HIS A 7 9.10 -1.67 6.99
CA HIS A 7 7.95 -1.90 7.86
C HIS A 7 6.63 -2.04 7.07
N ALA A 8 6.44 -1.23 6.03
CA ALA A 8 5.28 -1.34 5.15
C ALA A 8 5.31 -2.66 4.38
N ILE A 9 6.48 -3.13 3.93
CA ILE A 9 6.64 -4.44 3.29
C ILE A 9 6.26 -5.54 4.28
N ALA A 10 6.83 -5.54 5.49
CA ALA A 10 6.52 -6.53 6.51
C ALA A 10 5.01 -6.61 6.79
N TYR A 11 4.35 -5.45 6.89
CA TYR A 11 2.90 -5.37 7.08
C TYR A 11 2.10 -5.93 5.89
N ILE A 12 2.45 -5.56 4.66
CA ILE A 12 1.74 -6.01 3.45
C ILE A 12 1.91 -7.51 3.25
N VAL A 13 3.13 -8.03 3.42
CA VAL A 13 3.37 -9.47 3.30
C VAL A 13 2.55 -10.21 4.33
N ARG A 14 2.54 -9.78 5.60
CA ARG A 14 1.67 -10.34 6.64
C ARG A 14 0.20 -10.36 6.21
N PHE A 15 -0.31 -9.25 5.68
CA PHE A 15 -1.69 -9.17 5.21
C PHE A 15 -1.97 -10.11 4.04
N ALA A 16 -1.01 -10.29 3.12
CA ALA A 16 -1.12 -11.26 2.05
C ALA A 16 -1.12 -12.70 2.60
N LEU A 17 -0.27 -12.99 3.59
CA LEU A 17 -0.17 -14.31 4.22
C LEU A 17 -1.42 -14.67 5.05
N SER A 18 -2.10 -13.70 5.66
CA SER A 18 -3.35 -13.95 6.39
C SER A 18 -4.51 -14.41 5.49
N ARG A 19 -4.37 -14.27 4.16
CA ARG A 19 -5.35 -14.78 3.19
C ARG A 19 -5.01 -16.18 2.64
N VAL A 20 -3.88 -16.75 3.03
CA VAL A 20 -3.48 -18.09 2.57
C VAL A 20 -4.26 -19.14 3.37
N SER A 21 -5.06 -19.95 2.66
CA SER A 21 -6.00 -20.92 3.25
C SER A 21 -5.36 -22.26 3.62
N SER A 22 -4.14 -22.55 3.18
CA SER A 22 -3.42 -23.76 3.55
C SER A 22 -1.92 -23.55 3.52
N TRP A 23 -1.33 -23.61 4.71
CA TRP A 23 0.08 -23.87 4.91
C TRP A 23 0.27 -25.39 5.13
N ARG A 24 1.40 -25.97 4.72
CA ARG A 24 1.58 -27.45 4.74
C ARG A 24 1.61 -28.00 6.18
N THR A 25 1.58 -29.33 6.31
CA THR A 25 1.35 -30.11 7.55
C THR A 25 2.34 -29.91 8.71
N VAL A 26 3.40 -29.10 8.57
CA VAL A 26 4.28 -28.73 9.70
C VAL A 26 4.64 -27.25 9.61
N ASP A 27 3.64 -26.38 9.73
CA ASP A 27 3.84 -25.00 10.14
C ASP A 27 3.47 -24.91 11.62
N SER A 28 4.37 -25.40 12.49
CA SER A 28 4.24 -25.18 13.94
C SER A 28 4.51 -23.70 14.22
N ASP A 29 3.47 -22.98 14.60
CA ASP A 29 3.47 -21.61 15.10
C ASP A 29 4.18 -20.58 14.21
N PHE A 30 3.38 -19.86 13.40
CA PHE A 30 3.88 -18.66 12.73
C PHE A 30 4.15 -17.56 13.77
N ASP A 31 5.43 -17.40 14.12
CA ASP A 31 5.87 -16.33 15.00
C ASP A 31 5.93 -15.00 14.22
N TYR A 32 4.97 -14.12 14.53
CA TYR A 32 4.87 -12.79 13.95
C TYR A 32 6.08 -11.91 14.29
N GLU A 33 6.60 -11.99 15.50
CA GLU A 33 7.70 -11.16 15.96
C GLU A 33 8.99 -11.54 15.25
N ILE A 34 9.26 -12.83 15.11
CA ILE A 34 10.40 -13.34 14.33
C ILE A 34 10.25 -12.97 12.85
N PHE A 35 9.07 -13.18 12.27
CA PHE A 35 8.81 -12.84 10.87
C PHE A 35 9.01 -11.34 10.59
N TRP A 36 8.41 -10.49 11.41
CA TRP A 36 8.53 -9.04 11.31
C TRP A 36 9.99 -8.60 11.44
N THR A 37 10.66 -9.08 12.48
CA THR A 37 12.05 -8.76 12.77
C THR A 37 12.96 -9.18 11.64
N ASN A 38 12.78 -10.37 11.06
CA ASN A 38 13.57 -10.86 9.94
C ASN A 38 13.44 -9.95 8.70
N ILE A 39 12.23 -9.51 8.36
CA ILE A 39 12.02 -8.61 7.23
C ILE A 39 12.68 -7.26 7.49
N VAL A 40 12.42 -6.64 8.64
CA VAL A 40 12.97 -5.32 8.96
C VAL A 40 14.50 -5.37 9.02
N THR A 41 15.05 -6.38 9.68
CA THR A 41 16.51 -6.64 9.80
C THR A 41 17.18 -6.77 8.44
N CYS A 42 16.55 -7.43 7.46
CA CYS A 42 17.10 -7.58 6.10
C CYS A 42 17.39 -6.22 5.43
N PHE A 43 16.57 -5.21 5.68
CA PHE A 43 16.74 -3.88 5.10
C PHE A 43 17.55 -2.91 5.98
N GLU A 44 17.52 -3.08 7.30
CA GLU A 44 18.13 -2.13 8.24
C GLU A 44 19.53 -2.55 8.71
N LEU A 45 19.73 -3.85 8.97
CA LEU A 45 20.97 -4.43 9.48
C LEU A 45 21.80 -5.05 8.36
N VAL A 46 22.16 -4.21 7.40
CA VAL A 46 22.86 -4.64 6.19
C VAL A 46 24.38 -4.74 6.44
N PRO A 47 25.04 -5.89 6.14
CA PRO A 47 26.42 -6.16 6.54
C PRO A 47 27.50 -5.34 5.81
N GLY A 48 27.14 -4.63 4.73
CA GLY A 48 28.12 -3.87 3.96
C GLY A 48 27.51 -2.87 2.96
N PRO A 49 28.35 -1.99 2.39
CA PRO A 49 27.90 -0.90 1.52
C PRO A 49 27.29 -1.40 0.20
N VAL A 50 27.80 -2.49 -0.37
CA VAL A 50 27.27 -3.08 -1.61
C VAL A 50 25.85 -3.60 -1.40
N THR A 51 25.63 -4.36 -0.33
CA THR A 51 24.29 -4.87 0.00
C THR A 51 23.35 -3.72 0.35
N ARG A 52 23.83 -2.68 1.02
CA ARG A 52 23.01 -1.49 1.33
C ARG A 52 22.52 -0.80 0.07
N HIS A 53 23.39 -0.67 -0.93
CA HIS A 53 23.01 -0.13 -2.23
C HIS A 53 21.91 -0.97 -2.90
N LYS A 54 22.06 -2.31 -2.89
CA LYS A 54 21.03 -3.23 -3.42
C LYS A 54 19.70 -3.12 -2.69
N MET A 55 19.70 -3.04 -1.36
CA MET A 55 18.48 -2.88 -0.55
C MET A 55 17.79 -1.54 -0.80
N ASN A 56 18.56 -0.46 -0.93
CA ASN A 56 18.02 0.86 -1.28
C ASN A 56 17.40 0.86 -2.69
N ALA A 57 18.08 0.27 -3.67
CA ALA A 57 17.55 0.13 -5.03
C ALA A 57 16.25 -0.70 -5.06
N LEU A 58 16.15 -1.74 -4.23
CA LEU A 58 14.95 -2.55 -4.08
C LEU A 58 13.79 -1.73 -3.49
N LEU A 59 14.03 -0.96 -2.42
CA LEU A 59 13.01 -0.08 -1.82
C LEU A 59 12.55 1.01 -2.79
N GLU A 60 13.46 1.55 -3.60
CA GLU A 60 13.14 2.52 -4.63
C GLU A 60 12.30 1.88 -5.75
N TRP A 61 12.66 0.67 -6.19
CA TRP A 61 11.87 -0.09 -7.15
C TRP A 61 10.44 -0.35 -6.65
N TRP A 62 10.29 -0.80 -5.39
CA TRP A 62 8.99 -0.98 -4.75
C TRP A 62 8.21 0.32 -4.65
N THR A 63 8.87 1.42 -4.28
CA THR A 63 8.25 2.74 -4.22
C THR A 63 7.68 3.15 -5.57
N ARG A 64 8.44 2.97 -6.65
CA ARG A 64 7.96 3.23 -8.02
C ARG A 64 6.80 2.33 -8.42
N LYS A 65 6.79 1.06 -8.01
CA LYS A 65 5.71 0.12 -8.36
C LYS A 65 4.42 0.37 -7.59
N VAL A 66 4.49 0.71 -6.31
CA VAL A 66 3.32 0.90 -5.45
C VAL A 66 2.71 2.28 -5.63
N PHE A 67 3.53 3.33 -5.68
CA PHE A 67 3.06 4.71 -5.76
C PHE A 67 3.06 5.28 -7.19
N GLY A 68 3.62 4.54 -8.16
CA GLY A 68 3.88 5.05 -9.50
C GLY A 68 4.93 6.17 -9.50
N THR A 69 5.22 6.69 -10.68
CA THR A 69 5.82 8.03 -10.83
C THR A 69 4.73 9.07 -10.57
N ASN A 70 4.40 9.32 -9.30
CA ASN A 70 3.50 10.38 -8.81
C ASN A 70 2.60 11.07 -9.87
N HIS A 71 1.65 10.36 -10.48
CA HIS A 71 0.73 11.00 -11.43
C HIS A 71 -0.27 11.94 -10.72
N ARG A 72 -0.33 11.88 -9.38
CA ARG A 72 -1.17 12.76 -8.56
C ARG A 72 -0.71 14.22 -8.56
N GLN A 73 0.55 14.51 -8.88
CA GLN A 73 1.02 15.89 -9.04
C GLN A 73 0.66 16.46 -10.42
N ASP A 74 0.36 15.60 -11.40
CA ASP A 74 -0.08 15.97 -12.76
C ASP A 74 -1.61 16.00 -12.90
N LEU A 75 -2.36 15.69 -11.85
CA LEU A 75 -3.82 15.73 -11.89
C LEU A 75 -4.29 17.19 -11.87
N THR A 76 -4.71 17.67 -13.03
CA THR A 76 -5.41 18.96 -13.12
C THR A 76 -6.77 18.88 -12.41
N PRO A 77 -7.30 20.02 -11.93
CA PRO A 77 -8.63 20.07 -11.31
C PRO A 77 -9.73 19.48 -12.20
N GLU A 78 -9.58 19.62 -13.53
CA GLU A 78 -10.48 19.03 -14.52
C GLU A 78 -10.48 17.50 -14.52
N VAL A 79 -9.30 16.86 -14.51
CA VAL A 79 -9.23 15.39 -14.45
C VAL A 79 -9.81 14.89 -13.14
N VAL A 80 -9.56 15.60 -12.04
CA VAL A 80 -10.16 15.29 -10.74
C VAL A 80 -11.69 15.39 -10.83
N SER A 81 -12.25 16.45 -11.42
CA SER A 81 -13.70 16.64 -11.56
C SER A 81 -14.40 15.51 -12.34
N GLN A 82 -13.69 14.90 -13.29
CA GLN A 82 -14.19 13.80 -14.13
C GLN A 82 -14.05 12.42 -13.49
N MET A 83 -13.42 12.30 -12.32
CA MET A 83 -13.27 11.02 -11.65
C MET A 83 -14.63 10.46 -11.22
N SER A 84 -14.77 9.14 -11.32
CA SER A 84 -15.97 8.39 -10.95
C SER A 84 -16.49 8.69 -9.54
N ILE A 85 -15.59 9.01 -8.60
CA ILE A 85 -15.95 9.36 -7.22
C ILE A 85 -16.69 10.71 -7.15
N ASN A 86 -16.29 11.70 -7.96
CA ASN A 86 -16.95 13.01 -7.99
C ASN A 86 -18.30 12.94 -8.71
N ALA A 87 -18.41 12.12 -9.76
CA ALA A 87 -19.69 11.81 -10.38
C ALA A 87 -20.65 11.14 -9.37
N LEU A 88 -20.17 10.17 -8.59
CA LEU A 88 -20.95 9.51 -7.54
C LEU A 88 -21.36 10.48 -6.42
N ALA A 89 -20.46 11.37 -5.99
CA ALA A 89 -20.75 12.36 -4.97
C ALA A 89 -21.82 13.37 -5.43
N LYS A 90 -21.77 13.78 -6.70
CA LYS A 90 -22.82 14.62 -7.31
C LYS A 90 -24.17 13.90 -7.33
N GLN A 91 -24.18 12.63 -7.74
CA GLN A 91 -25.41 11.83 -7.76
C GLN A 91 -26.03 11.69 -6.36
N ARG A 92 -25.22 11.50 -5.32
CA ARG A 92 -25.71 11.41 -3.93
C ARG A 92 -26.31 12.72 -3.44
N ARG A 93 -25.66 13.85 -3.72
CA ARG A 93 -26.22 15.17 -3.37
C ARG A 93 -27.55 15.41 -4.07
N MET A 94 -27.65 15.12 -5.36
CA MET A 94 -28.89 15.30 -6.11
C MET A 94 -30.03 14.43 -5.55
N LEU A 95 -29.73 13.25 -5.02
CA LEU A 95 -30.73 12.41 -4.35
C LEU A 95 -31.13 12.98 -2.98
N GLU A 96 -30.19 13.49 -2.18
CA GLU A 96 -30.50 14.13 -0.89
C GLU A 96 -31.32 15.42 -1.08
N ASP A 97 -30.93 16.27 -2.02
CA ASP A 97 -31.64 17.52 -2.33
C ASP A 97 -33.07 17.22 -2.84
N ALA A 98 -33.24 16.20 -3.69
CA ALA A 98 -34.56 15.79 -4.18
C ALA A 98 -35.46 15.18 -3.09
N VAL A 99 -34.88 14.54 -2.07
CA VAL A 99 -35.61 14.04 -0.90
C VAL A 99 -36.04 15.23 -0.02
N PHE A 100 -35.18 16.21 0.18
CA PHE A 100 -35.48 17.42 0.95
C PHE A 100 -36.54 18.31 0.30
N ASP A 101 -36.51 18.48 -1.02
CA ASP A 101 -37.48 19.28 -1.77
C ASP A 101 -38.88 18.62 -1.89
N SER A 102 -39.02 17.38 -1.42
CA SER A 102 -40.27 16.61 -1.42
C SER A 102 -40.98 16.53 -0.07
N GLU A 103 -40.44 17.15 0.98
CA GLU A 103 -41.10 17.42 2.28
C GLU A 103 -41.72 18.84 2.32
#